data_AF-A0A2L2NNU5-F1
#
_entry.id   AF-A0A2L2NNU5-F1
#
_cell.length_a   1.000
_cell.length_b   1.000
_cell.length_c   1.000
_cell.angle_alpha   90.00
_cell.angle_beta   90.00
_cell.angle_gamma   90.00
#
_symmetry.space_group_name_H-M   'P 1'
#
loop_
_entity.id
_entity.type
_entity.pdbx_description
1 polymer ?
#
loop_
_entity_poly.entity_id
_entity_poly.type
_entity_poly.pdbx_seq_one_letter_code
_entity_poly.pdbx_strand_id
1 'polypeptide(L)' 'MERLLNIHIEKLPEGVYLATSDELQGLVAQGRTVAETLEIARDVACKLLKAQSQDEELDYLQPIAEQFDYPLVVGQ' A
#
# COMPACT_ATOMS: atom_id res chain seq x y z
N MET A 1 -9.12 11.74 7.34
CA MET A 1 -8.23 12.38 6.36
C MET A 1 -7.58 11.27 5.56
N GLU A 2 -7.61 11.36 4.24
CA GLU A 2 -6.97 10.38 3.36
C GLU A 2 -5.54 10.84 3.04
N ARG A 3 -4.62 9.87 2.90
CA ARG A 3 -3.20 10.10 2.65
C ARG A 3 -2.70 9.04 1.65
N LEU A 4 -1.65 9.38 0.92
CA LEU A 4 -0.96 8.48 -0.01
C LEU A 4 0.23 7.82 0.69
N LEU A 5 0.38 6.53 0.42
CA LEU A 5 1.49 5.70 0.84
C LEU A 5 2.07 5.04 -0.40
N ASN A 6 3.37 5.20 -0.63
CA ASN A 6 4.02 4.57 -1.79
C ASN A 6 4.25 3.08 -1.52
N ILE A 7 3.73 2.24 -2.42
CA ILE A 7 3.86 0.78 -2.36
C ILE A 7 4.72 0.33 -3.54
N HIS A 8 5.75 -0.47 -3.25
CA HIS A 8 6.51 -1.20 -4.25
C HIS A 8 5.81 -2.54 -4.55
N ILE A 9 5.58 -2.83 -5.83
CA ILE A 9 5.00 -4.09 -6.30
C ILE A 9 6.03 -4.86 -7.13
N GLU A 10 6.29 -6.10 -6.75
CA GLU A 10 7.21 -7.00 -7.44
C GLU A 10 6.53 -8.34 -7.78
N LYS A 11 6.79 -8.89 -8.96
CA LYS A 11 6.41 -10.28 -9.29
C LYS A 11 7.55 -11.21 -8.86
N LEU A 12 7.27 -12.10 -7.91
CA LEU A 12 8.26 -13.05 -7.43
C LEU A 12 8.36 -14.29 -8.34
N PRO A 13 9.51 -15.01 -8.34
CA PRO A 13 9.72 -16.23 -9.12
C PRO A 13 8.68 -17.33 -8.84
N GLU A 14 8.09 -17.33 -7.65
CA GLU A 14 7.06 -18.29 -7.22
C GLU A 14 5.69 -18.04 -7.88
N GLY A 15 5.57 -16.99 -8.70
CA GLY A 15 4.35 -16.70 -9.46
C GLY A 15 3.30 -15.90 -8.69
N VAL A 16 3.67 -15.24 -7.59
CA VAL A 16 2.83 -14.29 -6.83
C VAL A 16 3.35 -12.86 -6.96
N TYR A 17 2.53 -11.88 -6.58
CA TYR A 17 2.94 -10.49 -6.44
C TYR A 17 3.19 -10.19 -4.96
N LEU A 18 4.22 -9.40 -4.68
CA LEU A 18 4.60 -8.91 -3.37
C LEU A 18 4.44 -7.39 -3.34
N ALA A 19 3.82 -6.88 -2.29
CA ALA A 19 3.73 -5.47 -1.95
C ALA A 19 4.56 -5.19 -0.69
N THR A 20 5.45 -4.20 -0.77
CA THR A 20 6.23 -3.65 0.35
C THR A 20 6.20 -2.13 0.32
N SER A 21 6.60 -1.49 1.42
CA SER A 21 6.74 -0.03 1.47
C SER A 21 7.92 0.36 2.34
N ASP A 22 8.75 1.28 1.84
CA ASP A 22 9.84 1.88 2.61
C ASP A 22 9.31 2.95 3.59
N GLU A 23 8.11 3.50 3.32
CA GLU A 23 7.46 4.53 4.14
C GLU A 23 6.71 3.93 5.34
N LEU A 24 6.23 2.69 5.23
CA LEU A 24 5.49 2.01 6.31
C LEU A 24 6.15 0.69 6.69
N GLN A 25 6.92 0.73 7.77
CA GLN A 25 7.60 -0.45 8.31
C GLN A 25 6.61 -1.58 8.61
N GLY A 26 6.97 -2.79 8.18
CA GLY A 26 6.15 -3.99 8.40
C GLY A 26 5.03 -4.18 7.37
N LEU A 27 4.84 -3.25 6.42
CA LEU A 27 3.94 -3.49 5.30
C LEU A 27 4.54 -4.56 4.40
N VAL A 28 3.96 -5.75 4.46
CA VAL A 28 4.23 -6.87 3.58
C VAL A 28 2.90 -7.52 3.23
N ALA A 29 2.58 -7.59 1.94
CA ALA A 29 1.36 -8.23 1.46
C ALA A 29 1.65 -9.02 0.17
N GLN A 30 0.96 -10.15 -0.01
CA GLN A 30 1.15 -11.00 -1.19
C GLN A 30 -0.19 -11.45 -1.76
N GLY A 31 -0.29 -11.51 -3.09
CA GLY A 31 -1.49 -11.96 -3.80
C GLY A 31 -1.15 -12.59 -5.15
N ARG A 32 -2.13 -13.25 -5.76
CA ARG A 32 -1.98 -13.90 -7.07
C ARG A 32 -2.02 -12.89 -8.21
N THR A 33 -2.75 -11.79 -8.01
CA THR A 33 -2.88 -10.67 -8.95
C THR A 33 -2.43 -9.35 -8.32
N VAL A 34 -2.13 -8.34 -9.14
CA VAL A 34 -1.80 -6.99 -8.63
C VAL A 34 -2.98 -6.40 -7.86
N ALA A 35 -4.21 -6.54 -8.38
CA ALA A 35 -5.42 -6.03 -7.73
C ALA A 35 -5.63 -6.64 -6.33
N GLU A 36 -5.56 -7.96 -6.22
CA GLU A 36 -5.65 -8.67 -4.93
C GLU A 36 -4.53 -8.23 -3.98
N THR A 37 -3.31 -8.10 -4.49
CA THR A 37 -2.15 -7.69 -3.66
C THR A 37 -2.35 -6.28 -3.10
N LEU A 38 -2.90 -5.35 -3.89
CA LEU A 38 -3.23 -3.99 -3.45
C LEU A 38 -4.34 -3.98 -2.41
N GLU A 39 -5.35 -4.84 -2.53
CA GLU A 39 -6.41 -4.98 -1.53
C GLU A 39 -5.88 -5.45 -0.18
N ILE A 40 -4.99 -6.45 -0.20
CA ILE A 40 -4.34 -6.97 1.01
C ILE A 40 -3.40 -5.91 1.59
N ALA A 41 -2.60 -5.25 0.77
CA ALA A 41 -1.68 -4.19 1.20
C ALA A 41 -2.42 -3.04 1.89
N ARG A 42 -3.59 -2.64 1.38
CA ARG A 42 -4.44 -1.62 1.99
C ARG A 42 -4.92 -2.03 3.40
N ASP A 43 -5.38 -3.25 3.57
CA ASP A 43 -5.83 -3.75 4.88
C ASP A 43 -4.66 -3.81 5.90
N VAL A 44 -3.50 -4.33 5.46
CA VAL A 44 -2.28 -4.37 6.27
C VAL A 44 -1.83 -2.96 6.67
N ALA A 45 -1.79 -2.01 5.71
CA ALA A 45 -1.43 -0.63 5.97
C ALA A 45 -2.34 0.00 7.03
N CYS A 46 -3.66 -0.20 6.91
CA CYS A 46 -4.63 0.34 7.88
C CYS A 46 -4.38 -0.19 9.29
N LYS A 47 -4.08 -1.49 9.43
CA LYS A 47 -3.78 -2.12 10.73
C LYS A 47 -2.49 -1.59 11.34
N LEU A 48 -1.43 -1.47 10.53
CA LEU A 48 -0.13 -0.94 10.98
C LEU A 48 -0.22 0.53 11.38
N LEU A 49 -0.92 1.35 10.62
CA LEU A 49 -1.11 2.77 10.94
C LEU A 49 -1.90 2.90 12.25
N LYS A 50 -2.99 2.15 12.42
CA LYS A 50 -3.78 2.13 13.67
C LYS A 50 -2.96 1.67 14.88
N ALA A 51 -2.06 0.70 14.70
CA ALA A 51 -1.18 0.25 15.77
C ALA A 51 -0.14 1.30 16.18
N GLN A 52 0.32 2.13 15.24
CA GLN A 52 1.25 3.26 15.50
C GLN A 52 0.55 4.51 16.06
N SER A 53 -0.76 4.65 15.84
CA SER A 53 -1.58 5.83 16.19
C SER A 53 -1.78 6.06 17.71
N GLN A 54 -0.88 5.59 18.57
CA GLN A 54 -0.93 5.96 19.98
C GLN A 54 -0.39 7.37 20.23
N ASP A 55 0.50 7.95 19.40
CA ASP A 55 0.92 9.37 19.56
C ASP A 55 1.64 10.04 18.34
N GLU A 56 1.89 9.36 17.21
CA GLU A 56 2.66 9.98 16.10
C GLU A 56 1.78 10.44 14.92
N GLU A 57 1.92 11.73 14.59
CA GLU A 57 1.37 12.34 13.37
C GLU A 57 1.85 11.57 12.14
N LEU A 58 0.90 11.21 11.27
CA LEU A 58 1.14 10.55 9.97
C LEU A 58 1.82 11.49 8.95
N ASP A 59 2.67 12.41 9.42
CA ASP A 59 3.24 13.52 8.67
C ASP A 59 4.19 13.09 7.55
N TYR A 60 4.70 11.86 7.63
CA TYR A 60 5.48 11.26 6.54
C TYR A 60 4.61 10.80 5.36
N LEU A 61 3.30 10.60 5.54
CA LEU A 61 2.41 10.23 4.44
C LEU A 61 2.03 11.46 3.61
N GLN A 62 2.05 11.30 2.29
CA GLN A 62 1.78 12.40 1.38
C GLN A 62 0.28 12.76 1.37
N PRO A 63 -0.09 14.04 1.29
CA PRO A 63 -1.48 14.42 1.07
C PRO A 63 -1.94 14.01 -0.33
N ILE A 64 -3.24 13.78 -0.50
CA ILE A 64 -3.83 13.57 -1.83
C ILE A 64 -3.87 14.91 -2.56
N ALA A 65 -3.35 14.93 -3.79
CA ALA A 65 -3.42 16.10 -4.65
C ALA A 65 -4.83 16.27 -5.26
N GLU A 66 -5.24 17.51 -5.53
CA GLU A 66 -6.52 17.83 -6.18
C GLU A 66 -6.63 17.26 -7.62
N GLN A 67 -5.49 17.05 -8.29
CA GLN A 67 -5.41 16.48 -9.63
C GLN A 67 -4.15 15.61 -9.77
N PHE A 68 -4.30 14.36 -10.20
CA PHE A 68 -3.21 13.42 -10.47
C PHE A 68 -3.65 12.32 -11.42
N ASP A 69 -2.70 11.74 -12.15
CA ASP A 69 -2.93 10.53 -12.93
C ASP A 69 -2.75 9.30 -12.02
N TYR A 70 -3.69 8.35 -12.09
CA TYR A 70 -3.64 7.13 -11.31
C TYR A 70 -3.68 5.90 -12.22
N PRO A 71 -2.60 5.11 -12.31
CA PRO A 71 -2.60 3.89 -13.10
C PRO A 71 -3.58 2.87 -12.51
N LEU A 72 -4.60 2.52 -13.29
CA LEU A 72 -5.62 1.56 -12.88
C LEU A 72 -5.29 0.16 -13.41
N VAL A 73 -5.29 -0.82 -12.50
CA VAL A 73 -5.20 -2.23 -12.88
C VAL A 73 -6.55 -2.67 -13.44
N VAL A 74 -6.55 -3.16 -14.67
CA VAL A 74 -7.73 -3.73 -15.34
C VAL A 74 -7.50 -5.21 -15.64
N GLY A 75 -8.48 -6.04 -15.33
CA GLY A 75 -8.53 -7.46 -15.68
C GLY A 75 -9.74 -7.74 -16.57
N GLN A 76 -9.66 -8.78 -17.40
CA GLN A 76 -10.81 -9.34 -18.11
C GLN A 76 -11.45 -10.45 -17.29
#